data_AF-A0A3D2EP73-F1
#
_entry.id   AF-A0A3D2EP73-F1
#
_cell.length_a   1.000
_cell.length_b   1.000
_cell.length_c   1.000
_cell.angle_alpha   90.00
_cell.angle_beta   90.00
_cell.angle_gamma   90.00
#
_symmetry.space_group_name_H-M   'P 1'
#
loop_
_entity.id
_entity.type
_entity.pdbx_description
1 polymer ?
#
loop_
_entity_poly.entity_id
_entity_poly.type
_entity_poly.pdbx_seq_one_letter_code
_entity_poly.pdbx_strand_id
1 'polypeptide(L)' 'YYRLNVVEVEIPGLASRPEDIADLARSFLDRLTAEARKEPLELGGDALAVLQAYPWPGNVRQLRNVMEWIV' A
#
# COMPACT_ATOMS: atom_id res chain seq x y z
N TYR A 1 19.18 32.68 3.96
CA TYR A 1 18.38 31.45 4.02
C TYR A 1 17.94 31.14 2.60
N TYR A 2 18.67 30.28 1.88
CA TYR A 2 18.53 30.10 0.42
C TYR A 2 17.72 28.83 0.10
N ARG A 3 16.58 29.04 -0.55
CA ARG A 3 15.92 28.23 -1.61
C ARG A 3 15.94 26.69 -1.46
N LEU A 4 14.90 26.14 -0.81
CA LEU A 4 14.40 24.79 -1.06
C LEU A 4 12.93 24.91 -1.50
N ASN A 5 12.69 25.36 -2.73
CA ASN A 5 11.36 25.38 -3.37
C ASN A 5 11.56 25.38 -4.89
N VAL A 6 12.32 24.41 -5.41
CA VAL A 6 12.60 24.34 -6.86
C VAL A 6 11.56 23.49 -7.59
N VAL A 7 10.90 22.53 -6.92
CA VAL A 7 9.68 21.85 -7.41
C VAL A 7 8.87 21.37 -6.20
N GLU A 8 7.62 21.80 -6.07
CA GLU A 8 6.66 21.23 -5.11
C GLU A 8 6.12 19.93 -5.71
N VAL A 9 6.44 18.79 -5.09
CA VAL A 9 5.92 17.48 -5.51
C VAL A 9 4.73 17.18 -4.62
N GLU A 10 3.52 17.41 -5.13
CA GLU A 10 2.31 16.93 -4.48
C GLU A 10 2.25 15.42 -4.57
N ILE A 11 2.35 14.74 -3.42
CA ILE A 11 2.15 13.30 -3.34
C ILE A 11 0.67 13.10 -2.98
N PRO A 12 -0.19 12.70 -3.94
CA PRO A 12 -1.59 12.45 -3.65
C PRO A 12 -1.71 11.30 -2.63
N GLY A 13 -2.68 11.42 -1.72
CA GLY A 13 -3.01 10.33 -0.80
C GLY A 13 -3.47 9.09 -1.55
N LEU A 14 -3.33 7.92 -0.92
CA LEU A 14 -3.73 6.64 -1.50
C LEU A 14 -5.23 6.58 -1.80
N ALA A 15 -6.04 7.34 -1.05
CA ALA A 15 -7.48 7.52 -1.28
C ALA A 15 -7.82 8.09 -2.68
N SER A 16 -6.90 8.87 -3.27
CA SER A 16 -7.09 9.50 -4.57
C SER A 16 -6.74 8.58 -5.73
N ARG A 17 -6.18 7.38 -5.46
CA ARG A 17 -5.66 6.42 -6.44
C ARG A 17 -5.97 4.98 -6.01
N PRO A 18 -7.26 4.60 -5.88
CA PRO A 18 -7.64 3.28 -5.41
C PRO A 18 -7.17 2.14 -6.32
N GLU A 19 -6.96 2.41 -7.62
CA GLU A 19 -6.41 1.46 -8.58
C GLU A 19 -5.00 0.96 -8.20
N ASP A 20 -4.17 1.81 -7.57
CA ASP A 20 -2.80 1.47 -7.19
C ASP A 20 -2.76 0.53 -5.94
N ILE A 21 -3.87 0.44 -5.18
CA ILE A 21 -3.93 -0.32 -3.92
C ILE A 21 -3.69 -1.82 -4.17
N ALA A 22 -4.22 -2.37 -5.27
CA ALA A 22 -4.08 -3.78 -5.56
C ALA A 22 -2.62 -4.18 -5.83
N ASP A 23 -1.93 -3.40 -6.66
CA ASP A 23 -0.53 -3.64 -7.00
C ASP A 23 0.40 -3.42 -5.80
N LEU A 24 0.14 -2.39 -5.00
CA LEU A 24 0.88 -2.14 -3.76
C LEU A 24 0.68 -3.27 -2.74
N ALA A 25 -0.56 -3.71 -2.52
CA ALA A 25 -0.87 -4.77 -1.58
C ALA A 25 -0.19 -6.09 -1.97
N ARG A 26 -0.26 -6.46 -3.26
CA ARG A 26 0.43 -7.64 -3.80
C ARG A 26 1.95 -7.53 -3.62
N SER A 27 2.55 -6.40 -4.00
CA SER A 27 3.99 -6.19 -3.83
C SER A 27 4.45 -6.28 -2.37
N PHE A 28 3.65 -5.77 -1.43
CA PHE A 28 3.96 -5.92 0.00
C PHE A 28 3.86 -7.35 0.47
N LEU A 29 2.79 -8.08 0.09
CA LEU A 29 2.64 -9.49 0.45
C LEU A 29 3.81 -10.32 -0.08
N ASP A 30 4.13 -10.20 -1.37
CA ASP A 30 5.24 -10.95 -1.99
C ASP A 30 6.56 -10.71 -1.25
N ARG A 31 6.84 -9.46 -0.90
CA ARG A 31 8.05 -9.09 -0.17
C ARG A 31 8.03 -9.66 1.26
N LEU A 32 6.92 -9.52 1.98
CA LEU A 32 6.80 -9.94 3.37
C LEU A 32 6.82 -11.46 3.51
N THR A 33 6.16 -12.21 2.62
CA THR A 33 6.20 -13.68 2.63
C THR A 33 7.60 -14.19 2.28
N ALA A 34 8.30 -13.54 1.33
CA ALA A 34 9.68 -13.85 1.01
C ALA A 34 10.62 -13.61 2.20
N GLU A 35 10.50 -12.46 2.88
CA GLU A 35 11.26 -12.13 4.09
C GLU A 35 10.98 -13.13 5.23
N ALA A 36 9.72 -13.55 5.38
CA ALA A 36 9.29 -14.52 6.40
C ALA A 36 9.54 -16.00 6.01
N ARG A 37 10.03 -16.29 4.79
CA ARG A 37 10.16 -17.64 4.22
C ARG A 37 8.86 -18.45 4.28
N LYS A 38 7.73 -17.77 4.11
CA LYS A 38 6.38 -18.38 4.00
C LYS A 38 6.02 -18.57 2.54
N GLU A 39 5.02 -19.42 2.30
CA GLU A 39 4.42 -19.55 0.96
C GLU A 39 3.80 -18.21 0.53
N PRO A 40 3.79 -17.90 -0.79
CA PRO A 40 3.14 -16.70 -1.30
C PRO A 40 1.66 -16.67 -0.90
N LEU A 41 1.21 -15.50 -0.44
CA LEU A 41 -0.17 -15.25 -0.07
C LEU A 41 -0.85 -14.45 -1.20
N GLU A 42 -2.02 -14.92 -1.61
CA GLU A 42 -2.85 -14.20 -2.58
C GLU A 42 -4.07 -13.57 -1.90
N LEU A 43 -4.39 -12.34 -2.30
CA LEU A 43 -5.61 -11.66 -1.87
C LEU A 43 -6.77 -12.10 -2.77
N GLY A 44 -7.84 -12.62 -2.15
CA GLY A 44 -9.10 -12.86 -2.84
C GLY A 44 -9.74 -11.57 -3.34
N GLY A 45 -10.61 -11.68 -4.35
CA GLY A 45 -11.31 -10.53 -4.94
C GLY A 45 -12.09 -9.69 -3.92
N ASP A 46 -12.74 -10.36 -2.96
CA ASP A 46 -13.50 -9.69 -1.89
C ASP A 46 -12.59 -8.87 -0.97
N ALA A 47 -11.40 -9.39 -0.64
CA ALA A 47 -10.42 -8.68 0.17
C ALA A 47 -9.89 -7.45 -0.56
N LEU A 48 -9.57 -7.59 -1.86
CA LEU A 48 -9.15 -6.46 -2.70
C LEU A 48 -10.24 -5.38 -2.79
N ALA A 49 -11.51 -5.76 -2.96
CA ALA A 49 -12.62 -4.81 -3.00
C ALA A 49 -12.73 -4.01 -1.70
N VAL A 50 -12.57 -4.67 -0.54
CA VAL A 50 -12.56 -3.98 0.77
C VAL A 50 -11.37 -3.05 0.90
N LEU A 51 -10.17 -3.48 0.49
CA LEU A 51 -8.97 -2.66 0.52
C LEU A 51 -9.12 -1.42 -0.38
N GLN A 52 -9.75 -1.56 -1.56
CA GLN A 52 -9.99 -0.45 -2.49
C GLN A 52 -11.07 0.54 -2.01
N ALA A 53 -12.08 0.05 -1.29
CA ALA A 53 -13.15 0.90 -0.76
C ALA A 53 -12.73 1.68 0.50
N TYR A 54 -11.62 1.31 1.14
CA TYR A 54 -11.17 1.94 2.37
C TYR A 54 -10.40 3.25 2.08
N PRO A 55 -10.63 4.35 2.84
CA PRO A 55 -10.02 5.65 2.54
C PRO A 55 -8.54 5.80 2.94
N TRP A 56 -7.94 4.82 3.61
CA TRP A 56 -6.52 4.82 4.01
C TRP A 56 -5.99 6.16 4.58
N PRO A 57 -6.51 6.65 5.73
CA PRO A 57 -6.01 7.89 6.34
C PRO A 57 -4.52 7.85 6.67
N GLY A 58 -3.92 6.67 6.84
CA GLY A 58 -2.48 6.48 7.00
C GLY A 58 -1.73 6.14 5.70
N ASN A 59 -2.37 6.27 4.54
CA ASN A 59 -1.85 6.02 3.20
C ASN A 59 -1.13 4.65 3.08
N VAL A 60 -0.05 4.61 2.30
CA VAL A 60 0.77 3.44 2.02
C VAL A 60 1.32 2.80 3.30
N ARG A 61 1.63 3.59 4.33
CA ARG A 61 2.13 3.07 5.61
C ARG A 61 1.08 2.22 6.32
N GLN A 62 -0.18 2.67 6.32
CA GLN A 62 -1.27 1.89 6.89
C GLN A 62 -1.54 0.63 6.08
N LEU A 63 -1.54 0.73 4.74
CA LEU A 63 -1.68 -0.44 3.86
C LEU A 63 -0.60 -1.50 4.14
N ARG A 64 0.67 -1.08 4.21
CA ARG A 64 1.79 -1.97 4.54
C ARG A 64 1.63 -2.63 5.90
N ASN A 65 1.23 -1.88 6.94
CA ASN A 65 1.00 -2.43 8.27
C ASN A 65 -0.12 -3.49 8.27
N VAL A 66 -1.19 -3.29 7.49
CA VAL A 66 -2.25 -4.30 7.35
C VAL A 66 -1.69 -5.57 6.67
N MET A 67 -0.87 -5.43 5.63
CA MET A 67 -0.23 -6.59 4.99
C MET A 67 0.71 -7.32 5.96
N GLU A 68 1.47 -6.60 6.80
CA GLU A 68 2.31 -7.19 7.85
C GLU A 68 1.51 -7.99 8.88
N TRP A 69 0.27 -7.61 9.18
CA TRP A 69 -0.61 -8.37 10.08
C TRP A 69 -1.18 -9.64 9.45
N ILE A 70 -1.26 -9.70 8.12
CA ILE A 70 -1.79 -10.85 7.38
C ILE A 70 -0.74 -11.96 7.24
N VAL A 71 0.55 -11.59 7.09
CA VAL A 71 1.66 -12.53 6.88
C VAL A 71 2.05 -13.23 8.17
#